data_AF-A0A1B9LDI7-F1
#
_entry.id   AF-A0A1B9LDI7-F1
#
_cell.length_a   1.000
_cell.length_b   1.000
_cell.length_c   1.000
_cell.angle_alpha   90.00
_cell.angle_beta   90.00
_cell.angle_gamma   90.00
#
_symmetry.space_group_name_H-M   'P 1'
#
loop_
_entity.id
_entity.type
_entity.pdbx_description
1 polymer ?
#
loop_
_entity_poly.entity_id
_entity_poly.type
_entity_poly.pdbx_seq_one_letter_code
_entity_poly.pdbx_strand_id
1 'polypeptide(L)'
;MLTFNSKRYNKKSNNTFIIKKLIFYPLIFPFLANAILPAITSNKIKGNAPIFISNKAKDNLGFTVNGTFYSDKLGNLPQFFNKNLTINDFKVKTVTNSDFSPLNDYYDEDGDEAKTSGNGTFSIGTITFNWKDNSGKVIPKSDYTKTIGCGSNFSMPLNLEITVSDIQVHSEYGIPQDSDLNKLIKTYQILPKSEICFAKPNQMIVNNQQTWASVRPILYNGKTECILAGYNDNELNLSITDSNRGNKGWNYLGYEYRDTTCGGGYDHTVFDPQNGFYASINPKFPTTGFAGAKFQLIMTGAQTDWDFSVNSNPLGSVTVDPNGNVYLNSKPNGTVTILAKFKQNLSIIHTYNFNPTKIWVIPNGNTSYTYTQAVNLCNGEANIPTRAEMTNSPNAPASWTTYPKTWDVFTRTINEGLLSEWGMTFKENYPDSNWPNGYSGTWFHSSDIFPDAYLYPGLQDSRYAIDAWIGQIEVWKQGELLHTVCKG
;
A
#
# COMPACT_ATOMS: atom_id res chain seq x y z
N MET A 1 -11.93 -43.99 -52.01
CA MET A 1 -12.26 -44.89 -53.14
C MET A 1 -13.17 -44.11 -54.07
N LEU A 2 -12.64 -43.74 -55.24
CA LEU A 2 -13.30 -43.54 -56.55
C LEU A 2 -14.58 -42.68 -56.63
N THR A 3 -14.83 -41.75 -57.56
CA THR A 3 -14.09 -40.93 -58.53
C THR A 3 -15.13 -40.20 -59.40
N PHE A 4 -14.69 -39.13 -60.07
CA PHE A 4 -15.15 -38.55 -61.36
C PHE A 4 -16.58 -37.94 -61.45
N ASN A 5 -16.92 -37.02 -62.37
CA ASN A 5 -16.33 -35.84 -63.03
C ASN A 5 -17.33 -35.41 -64.13
N SER A 6 -17.30 -34.13 -64.47
CA SER A 6 -17.42 -33.60 -65.84
C SER A 6 -18.79 -33.35 -66.52
N LYS A 7 -18.95 -32.05 -66.84
CA LYS A 7 -19.12 -31.42 -68.18
C LYS A 7 -20.49 -31.37 -68.87
N ARG A 8 -20.93 -30.11 -69.04
CA ARG A 8 -21.32 -29.36 -70.26
C ARG A 8 -21.76 -30.15 -71.50
N TYR A 9 -22.88 -29.70 -72.07
CA TYR A 9 -23.18 -29.80 -73.49
C TYR A 9 -23.59 -28.44 -74.08
N ASN A 10 -22.93 -28.07 -75.18
CA ASN A 10 -23.28 -26.99 -76.11
C ASN A 10 -24.30 -27.52 -77.14
N LYS A 11 -25.16 -26.65 -77.68
CA LYS A 11 -25.82 -26.91 -78.97
C LYS A 11 -25.92 -25.64 -79.81
N LYS A 12 -25.20 -25.65 -80.95
CA LYS A 12 -25.38 -24.79 -82.12
C LYS A 12 -26.60 -25.24 -82.91
N SER A 13 -27.27 -24.31 -83.60
CA SER A 13 -27.82 -24.58 -84.93
C SER A 13 -28.04 -23.28 -85.69
N ASN A 14 -27.52 -23.26 -86.92
CA ASN A 14 -27.67 -22.24 -87.94
C ASN A 14 -29.12 -22.13 -88.43
N ASN A 15 -29.47 -20.99 -89.06
CA ASN A 15 -30.07 -21.05 -90.39
C ASN A 15 -29.87 -19.75 -91.19
N THR A 16 -29.43 -19.97 -92.42
CA THR A 16 -29.11 -19.08 -93.54
C THR A 16 -30.40 -18.71 -94.28
N PHE A 17 -30.58 -17.49 -94.79
CA PHE A 17 -31.38 -17.26 -96.01
C PHE A 17 -31.03 -15.94 -96.75
N ILE A 18 -30.44 -16.14 -97.94
CA ILE A 18 -30.58 -15.47 -99.24
C ILE A 18 -30.40 -13.94 -99.39
N ILE A 19 -29.39 -13.63 -100.21
CA ILE A 19 -29.00 -12.37 -100.84
C ILE A 19 -29.91 -12.07 -102.05
N LYS A 20 -30.36 -10.82 -102.20
CA LYS A 20 -30.63 -10.21 -103.51
C LYS A 20 -29.90 -8.87 -103.63
N LYS A 21 -28.98 -8.83 -104.60
CA LYS A 21 -28.25 -7.64 -105.07
C LYS A 21 -29.21 -6.66 -105.75
N LEU A 22 -29.14 -5.38 -105.40
CA LEU A 22 -29.42 -4.29 -106.32
C LEU A 22 -28.26 -3.29 -106.24
N ILE A 23 -27.68 -2.98 -107.40
CA ILE A 23 -26.53 -2.09 -107.59
C ILE A 23 -27.08 -0.72 -107.98
N PHE A 24 -26.75 0.33 -107.23
CA PHE A 24 -26.82 1.73 -107.65
C PHE A 24 -25.71 2.51 -106.92
N TYR A 25 -24.86 3.22 -107.67
CA TYR A 25 -23.76 4.08 -107.22
C TYR A 25 -23.81 5.36 -108.09
N PRO A 26 -23.23 6.51 -107.70
CA PRO A 26 -23.08 7.14 -106.38
C PRO A 26 -23.71 8.55 -106.34
N LEU A 27 -23.93 9.09 -105.14
CA LEU A 27 -23.90 10.54 -104.94
C LEU A 27 -23.19 10.86 -103.62
N ILE A 28 -22.10 11.59 -103.76
CA ILE A 28 -21.16 12.01 -102.72
C ILE A 28 -21.82 13.15 -101.94
N PHE A 29 -22.03 12.96 -100.64
CA PHE A 29 -22.26 14.05 -99.68
C PHE A 29 -21.39 13.82 -98.43
N PRO A 30 -20.78 14.88 -97.87
CA PRO A 30 -19.79 14.76 -96.82
C PRO A 30 -20.42 14.27 -95.50
N PHE A 31 -19.66 13.43 -94.82
CA PHE A 31 -19.94 12.91 -93.49
C PHE A 31 -20.21 14.04 -92.47
N LEU A 32 -21.40 14.01 -91.87
CA LEU A 32 -21.60 14.38 -90.48
C LEU A 32 -22.47 13.29 -89.85
N ALA A 33 -21.84 12.18 -89.50
CA ALA A 33 -22.42 11.24 -88.55
C ALA A 33 -22.40 11.92 -87.18
N ASN A 34 -23.49 12.59 -86.81
CA ASN A 34 -23.75 12.92 -85.42
C ASN A 34 -23.97 11.59 -84.69
N ALA A 35 -22.89 11.04 -84.12
CA ALA A 35 -23.00 10.06 -83.07
C ALA A 35 -23.71 10.75 -81.89
N ILE A 36 -25.01 10.52 -81.75
CA ILE A 36 -25.72 10.81 -80.51
C ILE A 36 -25.20 9.79 -79.50
N LEU A 37 -24.16 10.16 -78.77
CA LEU A 37 -23.83 9.52 -77.49
C LEU A 37 -25.03 9.75 -76.57
N PRO A 38 -25.69 8.70 -76.05
CA PRO A 38 -26.53 8.90 -74.90
C PRO A 38 -25.61 9.35 -73.76
N ALA A 39 -25.63 10.65 -73.46
CA ALA A 39 -25.04 11.15 -72.24
C ALA A 39 -25.89 10.61 -71.09
N ILE A 40 -25.51 9.45 -70.56
CA ILE A 40 -26.01 8.98 -69.27
C ILE A 40 -25.36 9.90 -68.24
N THR A 41 -26.07 10.93 -67.81
CA THR A 41 -25.70 11.65 -66.59
C THR A 41 -25.81 10.64 -65.44
N SER A 42 -24.67 10.11 -65.03
CA SER A 42 -24.55 9.43 -63.74
C SER A 42 -24.78 10.49 -62.67
N ASN A 43 -26.03 10.67 -62.25
CA ASN A 43 -26.32 11.29 -60.98
C ASN A 43 -25.78 10.33 -59.92
N LYS A 44 -24.51 10.53 -59.53
CA LYS A 44 -23.98 9.92 -58.31
C LYS A 44 -24.77 10.54 -57.17
N ILE A 45 -25.80 9.83 -56.70
CA ILE A 45 -26.42 10.14 -55.41
C ILE A 45 -25.28 10.00 -54.40
N LYS A 46 -24.85 11.12 -53.84
CA LYS A 46 -23.83 11.15 -52.79
C LYS A 46 -24.59 10.93 -51.50
N GLY A 47 -24.54 9.70 -50.99
CA GLY A 47 -25.06 9.38 -49.67
C GLY A 47 -24.15 9.92 -48.57
N ASN A 48 -24.64 9.81 -47.34
CA ASN A 48 -23.96 10.11 -46.11
C ASN A 48 -23.25 8.83 -45.62
N ALA A 49 -22.14 9.01 -44.89
CA ALA A 49 -21.48 7.88 -44.25
C ALA A 49 -22.25 7.51 -42.97
N PRO A 50 -22.28 6.22 -42.58
CA PRO A 50 -22.87 5.84 -41.31
C PRO A 50 -22.11 6.46 -40.13
N ILE A 51 -22.78 6.61 -39.00
CA ILE A 51 -22.28 7.29 -37.80
C ILE A 51 -22.30 6.31 -36.62
N PHE A 52 -21.18 6.25 -35.89
CA PHE A 52 -21.10 5.53 -34.62
C PHE A 52 -21.69 6.35 -33.47
N ILE A 53 -22.67 5.81 -32.76
CA ILE A 53 -23.27 6.47 -31.59
C ILE A 53 -22.57 5.98 -30.32
N SER A 54 -21.75 6.83 -29.71
CA SER A 54 -20.88 6.46 -28.57
C SER A 54 -21.55 6.52 -27.19
N ASN A 55 -22.72 7.18 -27.08
CA ASN A 55 -23.29 7.57 -25.78
C ASN A 55 -23.61 6.39 -24.86
N LYS A 56 -24.18 5.30 -25.40
CA LYS A 56 -24.50 4.08 -24.64
C LYS A 56 -23.40 3.02 -24.77
N ALA A 57 -22.70 2.99 -25.89
CA ALA A 57 -21.57 2.10 -26.14
C ALA A 57 -20.51 2.13 -25.03
N LYS A 58 -20.18 3.31 -24.49
CA LYS A 58 -19.15 3.45 -23.44
C LYS A 58 -19.49 2.74 -22.13
N ASP A 59 -20.78 2.54 -21.84
CA ASP A 59 -21.23 1.92 -20.59
C ASP A 59 -21.07 0.38 -20.62
N ASN A 60 -20.82 -0.18 -21.81
CA ASN A 60 -20.46 -1.60 -21.98
C ASN A 60 -18.99 -1.87 -21.64
N LEU A 61 -18.13 -0.85 -21.64
CA LEU A 61 -16.74 -0.99 -21.22
C LEU A 61 -16.66 -1.28 -19.73
N GLY A 62 -15.77 -2.15 -19.30
CA GLY A 62 -15.69 -2.52 -17.89
C GLY A 62 -14.49 -3.35 -17.53
N PHE A 63 -14.46 -3.82 -16.29
CA PHE A 63 -13.35 -4.59 -15.74
C PHE A 63 -13.87 -5.68 -14.80
N THR A 64 -13.05 -6.70 -14.60
CA THR A 64 -13.35 -7.83 -13.70
C THR A 64 -12.46 -7.76 -12.47
N VAL A 65 -13.05 -7.97 -11.29
CA VAL A 65 -12.33 -8.15 -10.02
C VAL A 65 -12.88 -9.42 -9.36
N ASN A 66 -12.01 -10.34 -8.95
CA ASN A 66 -12.39 -11.61 -8.32
C ASN A 66 -13.50 -12.37 -9.08
N GLY A 67 -13.43 -12.38 -10.41
CA GLY A 67 -14.40 -13.05 -11.28
C GLY A 67 -15.73 -12.31 -11.51
N THR A 68 -15.98 -11.18 -10.82
CA THR A 68 -17.18 -10.35 -11.03
C THR A 68 -16.86 -9.23 -12.02
N PHE A 69 -17.66 -9.12 -13.08
CA PHE A 69 -17.55 -8.05 -14.08
C PHE A 69 -18.34 -6.81 -13.66
N TYR A 70 -17.72 -5.64 -13.73
CA TYR A 70 -18.28 -4.34 -13.36
C TYR A 70 -18.38 -3.42 -14.57
N SER A 71 -19.54 -2.80 -14.76
CA SER A 71 -19.73 -1.74 -15.74
C SER A 71 -20.95 -0.86 -15.43
N ASP A 72 -20.99 0.34 -16.00
CA ASP A 72 -22.14 1.24 -15.83
C ASP A 72 -23.43 0.67 -16.43
N LYS A 73 -23.34 -0.12 -17.51
CA LYS A 73 -24.50 -0.82 -18.09
C LYS A 73 -25.20 -1.71 -17.07
N LEU A 74 -24.42 -2.37 -16.20
CA LEU A 74 -24.97 -3.27 -15.18
C LEU A 74 -25.40 -2.54 -13.91
N GLY A 75 -24.98 -1.28 -13.73
CA GLY A 75 -25.27 -0.51 -12.51
C GLY A 75 -24.76 -1.19 -11.23
N ASN A 76 -23.70 -1.99 -11.32
CA ASN A 76 -23.25 -2.90 -10.25
C ASN A 76 -21.94 -2.47 -9.57
N LEU A 77 -21.50 -1.22 -9.77
CA LEU A 77 -20.31 -0.68 -9.11
C LEU A 77 -20.54 -0.56 -7.60
N PRO A 78 -19.67 -1.15 -6.76
CA PRO A 78 -19.78 -0.97 -5.32
C PRO A 78 -19.33 0.44 -4.92
N GLN A 79 -19.84 0.92 -3.79
CA GLN A 79 -19.36 2.18 -3.20
C GLN A 79 -17.89 2.09 -2.78
N PHE A 80 -17.46 0.91 -2.29
CA PHE A 80 -16.10 0.66 -1.83
C PHE A 80 -15.59 -0.69 -2.30
N PHE A 81 -14.32 -0.73 -2.71
CA PHE A 81 -13.60 -1.96 -3.00
C PHE A 81 -12.83 -2.47 -1.77
N ASN A 82 -12.46 -3.75 -1.78
CA ASN A 82 -11.62 -4.33 -0.75
C ASN A 82 -10.22 -3.68 -0.78
N LYS A 83 -9.79 -3.15 0.37
CA LYS A 83 -8.50 -2.47 0.54
C LYS A 83 -7.27 -3.36 0.25
N ASN A 84 -7.41 -4.69 0.35
CA ASN A 84 -6.33 -5.64 0.11
C ASN A 84 -6.10 -5.93 -1.39
N LEU A 85 -6.97 -5.43 -2.27
CA LEU A 85 -6.76 -5.55 -3.72
C LEU A 85 -5.53 -4.75 -4.15
N THR A 86 -4.95 -5.16 -5.25
CA THR A 86 -3.89 -4.48 -5.99
C THR A 86 -4.45 -3.98 -7.31
N ILE A 87 -3.73 -3.11 -8.01
CA ILE A 87 -4.16 -2.64 -9.34
C ILE A 87 -4.26 -3.81 -10.34
N ASN A 88 -3.39 -4.82 -10.21
CA ASN A 88 -3.43 -6.01 -11.06
C ASN A 88 -4.70 -6.86 -10.92
N ASP A 89 -5.44 -6.70 -9.83
CA ASP A 89 -6.69 -7.43 -9.62
C ASP A 89 -7.84 -6.89 -10.49
N PHE A 90 -7.68 -5.70 -11.07
CA PHE A 90 -8.64 -5.05 -11.96
C PHE A 90 -8.31 -5.35 -13.42
N LYS A 91 -8.99 -6.35 -13.99
CA LYS A 91 -8.72 -6.82 -15.36
C LYS A 91 -9.71 -6.22 -16.34
N VAL A 92 -9.26 -5.31 -17.20
CA VAL A 92 -10.09 -4.72 -18.26
C VAL A 92 -10.55 -5.80 -19.24
N LYS A 93 -11.86 -5.85 -19.52
CA LYS A 93 -12.46 -6.82 -20.45
C LYS A 93 -12.09 -6.45 -21.90
N THR A 94 -11.74 -7.44 -22.71
CA THR A 94 -11.62 -7.27 -24.17
C THR A 94 -12.98 -6.92 -24.78
N VAL A 95 -12.98 -5.95 -25.69
CA VAL A 95 -14.20 -5.47 -26.36
C VAL A 95 -14.37 -6.18 -27.69
N THR A 96 -15.60 -6.58 -27.97
CA THR A 96 -15.99 -7.35 -29.16
C THR A 96 -17.23 -6.74 -29.79
N ASN A 97 -17.58 -7.17 -31.01
CA ASN A 97 -18.80 -6.70 -31.69
C ASN A 97 -20.08 -6.93 -30.87
N SER A 98 -20.10 -7.95 -30.00
CA SER A 98 -21.24 -8.24 -29.12
C SER A 98 -21.44 -7.21 -28.00
N ASP A 99 -20.42 -6.38 -27.73
CA ASP A 99 -20.50 -5.30 -26.75
C ASP A 99 -21.15 -4.04 -27.35
N PHE A 100 -21.48 -4.04 -28.65
CA PHE A 100 -22.20 -2.95 -29.33
C PHE A 100 -23.49 -3.47 -29.97
N SER A 101 -24.46 -2.58 -30.13
CA SER A 101 -25.79 -2.90 -30.66
C SER A 101 -26.02 -2.10 -31.95
N PRO A 102 -26.25 -2.76 -33.10
CA PRO A 102 -26.62 -2.06 -34.34
C PRO A 102 -27.89 -1.19 -34.20
N LEU A 103 -28.76 -1.49 -33.23
CA LEU A 103 -29.96 -0.69 -32.97
C LEU A 103 -29.65 0.62 -32.22
N ASN A 104 -28.60 0.65 -31.40
CA ASN A 104 -28.31 1.78 -30.50
C ASN A 104 -27.04 2.54 -30.84
N ASP A 105 -26.08 1.88 -31.48
CA ASP A 105 -24.71 2.36 -31.66
C ASP A 105 -24.39 2.62 -33.16
N TYR A 106 -25.38 2.45 -34.06
CA TYR A 106 -25.30 2.74 -35.49
C TYR A 106 -26.43 3.69 -35.91
N TYR A 107 -26.12 4.64 -36.77
CA TYR A 107 -27.10 5.52 -37.40
C TYR A 107 -26.66 5.85 -38.81
N ASP A 108 -27.61 5.86 -39.74
CA ASP A 108 -27.40 6.27 -41.11
C ASP A 108 -28.52 7.25 -41.50
N GLU A 109 -28.14 8.42 -42.03
CA GLU A 109 -29.09 9.49 -42.37
C GLU A 109 -29.96 9.13 -43.57
N ASP A 110 -29.43 8.30 -44.48
CA ASP A 110 -30.14 7.88 -45.69
C ASP A 110 -31.02 6.64 -45.43
N GLY A 111 -30.96 6.09 -44.21
CA GLY A 111 -31.74 4.95 -43.76
C GLY A 111 -31.15 3.61 -44.18
N ASP A 112 -29.88 3.57 -44.58
CA ASP A 112 -29.22 2.32 -44.91
C ASP A 112 -29.10 1.39 -43.70
N GLU A 113 -29.22 0.10 -43.94
CA GLU A 113 -29.12 -0.90 -42.88
C GLU A 113 -27.66 -1.10 -42.44
N ALA A 114 -27.48 -1.30 -41.14
CA ALA A 114 -26.22 -1.75 -40.58
C ALA A 114 -25.76 -3.06 -41.22
N LYS A 115 -24.46 -3.15 -41.54
CA LYS A 115 -23.88 -4.35 -42.16
C LYS A 115 -24.06 -5.56 -41.25
N THR A 116 -24.67 -6.61 -41.78
CA THR A 116 -24.83 -7.91 -41.08
C THR A 116 -24.00 -9.01 -41.73
N SER A 117 -23.50 -8.78 -42.95
CA SER A 117 -22.65 -9.70 -43.68
C SER A 117 -21.16 -9.61 -43.29
N GLY A 118 -20.41 -10.71 -43.44
CA GLY A 118 -18.96 -10.73 -43.24
C GLY A 118 -18.52 -10.46 -41.79
N ASN A 119 -17.67 -9.46 -41.57
CA ASN A 119 -17.08 -9.11 -40.26
C ASN A 119 -18.08 -8.39 -39.31
N GLY A 120 -19.33 -8.22 -39.74
CA GLY A 120 -20.39 -7.59 -38.94
C GLY A 120 -20.38 -6.06 -38.99
N THR A 121 -21.22 -5.45 -38.16
CA THR A 121 -21.51 -3.99 -38.18
C THR A 121 -20.34 -3.14 -37.71
N PHE A 122 -19.49 -3.67 -36.82
CA PHE A 122 -18.43 -2.90 -36.15
C PHE A 122 -17.06 -3.49 -36.47
N SER A 123 -16.09 -2.61 -36.70
CA SER A 123 -14.66 -2.91 -36.59
C SER A 123 -14.11 -2.21 -35.35
N ILE A 124 -13.33 -2.95 -34.56
CA ILE A 124 -12.82 -2.49 -33.27
C ILE A 124 -11.31 -2.62 -33.30
N GLY A 125 -10.62 -1.50 -33.07
CA GLY A 125 -9.17 -1.47 -32.98
C GLY A 125 -8.65 -1.90 -31.61
N THR A 126 -7.70 -1.12 -31.10
CA THR A 126 -6.98 -1.46 -29.88
C THR A 126 -7.69 -0.98 -28.62
N ILE A 127 -7.66 -1.82 -27.59
CA ILE A 127 -8.04 -1.43 -26.23
C ILE A 127 -6.78 -1.14 -25.40
N THR A 128 -6.79 0.00 -24.72
CA THR A 128 -5.74 0.43 -23.80
C THR A 128 -6.37 0.91 -22.50
N PHE A 129 -5.60 0.89 -21.42
CA PHE A 129 -6.05 1.43 -20.15
C PHE A 129 -4.91 2.05 -19.35
N ASN A 130 -5.24 3.09 -18.61
CA ASN A 130 -4.31 3.82 -17.75
C ASN A 130 -4.91 4.01 -16.36
N TRP A 131 -4.06 3.87 -15.34
CA TRP A 131 -4.41 4.19 -13.97
C TRP A 131 -3.84 5.54 -13.58
N LYS A 132 -4.67 6.38 -12.95
CA LYS A 132 -4.27 7.67 -12.38
C LYS A 132 -4.73 7.72 -10.92
N ASP A 133 -3.95 8.36 -10.07
CA ASP A 133 -4.44 8.73 -8.74
C ASP A 133 -5.36 9.96 -8.81
N ASN A 134 -5.89 10.39 -7.67
CA ASN A 134 -6.79 11.55 -7.61
C ASN A 134 -6.08 12.90 -7.89
N SER A 135 -4.75 12.95 -7.87
CA SER A 135 -3.97 14.11 -8.32
C SER A 135 -3.82 14.15 -9.85
N GLY A 136 -4.29 13.12 -10.56
CA GLY A 136 -4.13 12.95 -12.00
C GLY A 136 -2.79 12.33 -12.41
N LYS A 137 -1.94 11.96 -11.44
CA LYS A 137 -0.65 11.34 -11.71
C LYS A 137 -0.85 9.90 -12.19
N VAL A 138 -0.26 9.56 -13.33
CA VAL A 138 -0.27 8.20 -13.87
C VAL A 138 0.50 7.27 -12.93
N ILE A 139 -0.12 6.15 -12.57
CA ILE A 139 0.49 5.14 -11.70
C ILE A 139 1.40 4.25 -12.56
N PRO A 140 2.70 4.16 -12.24
CA PRO A 140 3.61 3.33 -13.02
C PRO A 140 3.30 1.83 -12.82
N LYS A 141 3.56 1.02 -13.84
CA LYS A 141 3.34 -0.44 -13.77
C LYS A 141 4.11 -1.13 -12.63
N SER A 142 5.24 -0.58 -12.20
CA SER A 142 6.01 -1.08 -11.04
C SER A 142 5.19 -1.06 -9.74
N ASP A 143 4.18 -0.19 -9.68
CA ASP A 143 3.34 -0.02 -8.50
C ASP A 143 2.06 -0.86 -8.56
N TYR A 144 1.84 -1.64 -9.64
CA TYR A 144 0.58 -2.37 -9.80
C TYR A 144 0.41 -3.56 -8.84
N THR A 145 1.51 -4.01 -8.23
CA THR A 145 1.51 -5.04 -7.18
C THR A 145 1.29 -4.46 -5.79
N LYS A 146 1.34 -3.13 -5.63
CA LYS A 146 1.02 -2.50 -4.34
C LYS A 146 -0.48 -2.62 -4.09
N THR A 147 -0.82 -2.87 -2.83
CA THR A 147 -2.21 -2.84 -2.40
C THR A 147 -2.77 -1.43 -2.57
N ILE A 148 -4.05 -1.29 -2.90
CA ILE A 148 -4.72 0.02 -2.99
C ILE A 148 -5.08 0.57 -1.60
N GLY A 149 -5.04 -0.29 -0.58
CA GLY A 149 -5.48 0.00 0.78
C GLY A 149 -4.46 0.72 1.66
N CYS A 150 -4.17 0.09 2.79
CA CYS A 150 -3.34 0.62 3.86
C CYS A 150 -1.91 0.91 3.42
N GLY A 151 -1.44 2.13 3.67
CA GLY A 151 -0.05 2.52 3.36
C GLY A 151 0.28 2.54 1.87
N SER A 152 -0.73 2.49 0.98
CA SER A 152 -0.52 2.49 -0.48
C SER A 152 0.09 3.79 -0.99
N ASN A 153 -0.15 4.89 -0.28
CA ASN A 153 0.26 6.25 -0.63
C ASN A 153 -0.30 6.72 -1.99
N PHE A 154 -1.30 6.05 -2.54
CA PHE A 154 -2.03 6.55 -3.70
C PHE A 154 -3.10 7.53 -3.25
N SER A 155 -3.18 8.70 -3.90
CA SER A 155 -4.26 9.65 -3.63
C SER A 155 -5.59 9.12 -4.15
N MET A 156 -6.60 9.09 -3.30
CA MET A 156 -7.90 8.46 -3.53
C MET A 156 -8.99 9.48 -3.91
N PRO A 157 -9.99 9.09 -4.73
CA PRO A 157 -10.13 7.79 -5.41
C PRO A 157 -9.15 7.60 -6.58
N LEU A 158 -8.84 6.35 -6.91
CA LEU A 158 -8.10 6.04 -8.15
C LEU A 158 -9.02 6.15 -9.36
N ASN A 159 -8.44 6.40 -10.52
CA ASN A 159 -9.14 6.51 -11.80
C ASN A 159 -8.59 5.46 -12.78
N LEU A 160 -9.44 4.51 -13.18
CA LEU A 160 -9.18 3.59 -14.28
C LEU A 160 -9.81 4.14 -15.56
N GLU A 161 -8.97 4.61 -16.48
CA GLU A 161 -9.39 5.12 -17.79
C GLU A 161 -9.21 4.00 -18.83
N ILE A 162 -10.31 3.53 -19.41
CA ILE A 162 -10.36 2.53 -20.48
C ILE A 162 -10.60 3.26 -21.79
N THR A 163 -9.75 3.00 -22.78
CA THR A 163 -9.82 3.60 -24.11
C THR A 163 -9.90 2.51 -25.17
N VAL A 164 -10.90 2.62 -26.05
CA VAL A 164 -11.00 1.82 -27.28
C VAL A 164 -10.84 2.76 -28.46
N SER A 165 -9.85 2.48 -29.30
CA SER A 165 -9.54 3.28 -30.49
C SER A 165 -9.98 2.57 -31.78
N ASP A 166 -10.03 3.34 -32.86
CA ASP A 166 -10.27 2.87 -34.23
C ASP A 166 -11.60 2.10 -34.36
N ILE A 167 -12.65 2.60 -33.71
CA ILE A 167 -14.01 2.07 -33.86
C ILE A 167 -14.59 2.58 -35.17
N GLN A 168 -15.04 1.65 -36.02
CA GLN A 168 -15.68 1.98 -37.29
C GLN A 168 -17.00 1.24 -37.40
N VAL A 169 -18.02 1.89 -37.94
CA VAL A 169 -19.28 1.24 -38.30
C VAL A 169 -19.42 1.10 -39.80
N HIS A 170 -20.07 0.02 -40.23
CA HIS A 170 -20.20 -0.36 -41.62
C HIS A 170 -21.69 -0.45 -42.01
N SER A 171 -22.05 0.18 -43.13
CA SER A 171 -23.34 0.02 -43.80
C SER A 171 -23.35 -1.21 -44.71
N GLU A 172 -24.49 -1.85 -44.90
CA GLU A 172 -24.63 -2.95 -45.87
C GLU A 172 -24.57 -2.43 -47.30
N TYR A 173 -25.18 -1.26 -47.57
CA TYR A 173 -25.39 -0.72 -48.92
C TYR A 173 -24.97 0.74 -49.12
N GLY A 174 -24.65 1.47 -48.04
CA GLY A 174 -24.35 2.90 -48.10
C GLY A 174 -23.09 3.26 -48.86
N ILE A 175 -23.08 4.47 -49.42
CA ILE A 175 -21.94 5.05 -50.13
C ILE A 175 -21.72 6.48 -49.60
N PRO A 176 -20.72 6.71 -48.73
CA PRO A 176 -19.67 5.77 -48.28
C PRO A 176 -20.17 4.63 -47.39
N GLN A 177 -19.51 3.46 -47.48
CA GLN A 177 -19.90 2.27 -46.73
C GLN A 177 -19.45 2.32 -45.26
N ASP A 178 -18.37 3.04 -44.97
CA ASP A 178 -17.72 3.03 -43.67
C ASP A 178 -17.76 4.42 -43.04
N SER A 179 -17.91 4.46 -41.71
CA SER A 179 -17.78 5.69 -40.94
C SER A 179 -16.34 6.16 -40.83
N ASP A 180 -16.15 7.38 -40.30
CA ASP A 180 -14.86 7.78 -39.75
C ASP A 180 -14.46 6.90 -38.54
N LEU A 181 -13.17 6.87 -38.23
CA LEU A 181 -12.65 6.19 -37.04
C LEU A 181 -13.00 6.97 -35.78
N ASN A 182 -13.57 6.27 -34.81
CA ASN A 182 -14.05 6.82 -33.55
C ASN A 182 -13.25 6.27 -32.37
N LYS A 183 -13.31 7.01 -31.25
CA LYS A 183 -12.68 6.65 -29.98
C LYS A 183 -13.72 6.64 -28.87
N LEU A 184 -13.66 5.63 -28.02
CA LEU A 184 -14.50 5.49 -26.84
C LEU A 184 -13.63 5.55 -25.58
N ILE A 185 -13.99 6.42 -24.63
CA ILE A 185 -13.28 6.55 -23.35
C ILE A 185 -14.27 6.38 -22.22
N LYS A 186 -13.94 5.53 -21.25
CA LYS A 186 -14.69 5.35 -20.01
C LYS A 186 -13.75 5.42 -18.82
N THR A 187 -14.09 6.24 -17.83
CA THR A 187 -13.30 6.36 -16.59
C THR A 187 -14.12 5.87 -15.40
N TYR A 188 -13.52 4.97 -14.62
CA TYR A 188 -14.08 4.42 -13.39
C TYR A 188 -13.34 4.96 -12.18
N GLN A 189 -14.09 5.44 -11.18
CA GLN A 189 -13.53 5.81 -9.87
C GLN A 189 -13.49 4.59 -8.96
N ILE A 190 -12.32 4.29 -8.41
CA ILE A 190 -12.06 3.13 -7.57
C ILE A 190 -11.62 3.63 -6.20
N LEU A 191 -12.51 3.45 -5.22
CA LEU A 191 -12.28 3.86 -3.84
C LEU A 191 -12.23 2.63 -2.94
N PRO A 192 -11.11 2.31 -2.28
CA PRO A 192 -11.09 1.27 -1.26
C PRO A 192 -11.85 1.71 0.00
N LYS A 193 -12.34 0.74 0.77
CA LYS A 193 -12.87 1.02 2.12
C LYS A 193 -11.76 1.66 2.97
N SER A 194 -12.03 2.86 3.47
CA SER A 194 -11.06 3.64 4.24
C SER A 194 -11.07 3.29 5.72
N GLU A 195 -9.92 3.45 6.37
CA GLU A 195 -9.70 3.25 7.80
C GLU A 195 -8.35 3.84 8.23
N ILE A 196 -8.15 3.94 9.54
CA ILE A 196 -6.82 4.05 10.15
C ILE A 196 -6.29 2.63 10.26
N CYS A 197 -5.18 2.35 9.58
CA CYS A 197 -4.63 1.01 9.47
C CYS A 197 -3.63 0.71 10.59
N PHE A 198 -2.70 1.64 10.81
CA PHE A 198 -1.59 1.44 11.76
C PHE A 198 -1.26 2.71 12.54
N ALA A 199 -0.57 2.53 13.66
CA ALA A 199 0.16 3.55 14.37
C ALA A 199 1.65 3.19 14.37
N LYS A 200 2.46 3.96 13.64
CA LYS A 200 3.88 3.70 13.38
C LYS A 200 4.78 4.56 14.27
N PRO A 201 5.47 3.99 15.28
CA PRO A 201 6.42 4.74 16.10
C PRO A 201 7.53 5.40 15.27
N ASN A 202 8.00 6.57 15.68
CA ASN A 202 8.99 7.33 14.92
C ASN A 202 10.33 6.60 14.75
N GLN A 203 10.70 5.73 15.70
CA GLN A 203 11.86 4.86 15.56
C GLN A 203 11.82 4.03 14.25
N MET A 204 10.66 3.52 13.84
CA MET A 204 10.51 2.77 12.59
C MET A 204 10.54 3.64 11.33
N ILE A 205 10.39 4.96 11.48
CA ILE A 205 10.47 5.92 10.38
C ILE A 205 11.94 6.33 10.18
N VAL A 206 12.63 6.65 11.27
CA VAL A 206 14.04 7.07 11.25
C VAL A 206 14.97 5.88 11.01
N ASN A 207 14.67 4.72 11.59
CA ASN A 207 15.55 3.57 11.64
C ASN A 207 14.82 2.26 11.31
N ASN A 208 14.30 2.19 10.08
CA ASN A 208 13.50 1.05 9.60
C ASN A 208 14.29 -0.28 9.50
N GLN A 209 15.62 -0.23 9.47
CA GLN A 209 16.50 -1.41 9.45
C GLN A 209 16.63 -2.08 10.82
N GLN A 210 16.20 -1.42 11.90
CA GLN A 210 16.27 -1.91 13.27
C GLN A 210 14.89 -1.89 13.93
N THR A 211 13.89 -2.53 13.31
CA THR A 211 12.50 -2.47 13.79
C THR A 211 12.25 -3.42 14.95
N TRP A 212 12.84 -4.61 14.92
CA TRP A 212 12.69 -5.62 15.97
C TRP A 212 13.98 -6.44 16.11
N ALA A 213 14.33 -6.75 17.37
CA ALA A 213 15.58 -7.43 17.70
C ALA A 213 15.48 -8.94 17.45
N SER A 214 16.50 -9.51 16.84
CA SER A 214 16.60 -10.92 16.48
C SER A 214 17.68 -11.59 17.33
N VAL A 215 17.27 -12.48 18.23
CA VAL A 215 18.15 -13.19 19.17
C VAL A 215 17.77 -14.66 19.25
N ARG A 216 18.69 -15.49 19.74
CA ARG A 216 18.45 -16.92 19.93
C ARG A 216 19.27 -17.50 21.06
N PRO A 217 18.79 -18.58 21.71
CA PRO A 217 19.55 -19.29 22.72
C PRO A 217 20.66 -20.12 22.07
N ILE A 218 21.79 -20.24 22.78
CA ILE A 218 22.93 -21.10 22.49
C ILE A 218 23.41 -21.78 23.76
N LEU A 219 24.12 -22.90 23.62
CA LEU A 219 24.85 -23.51 24.72
C LEU A 219 26.29 -23.00 24.72
N TYR A 220 26.65 -22.18 25.72
CA TYR A 220 27.98 -21.62 25.88
C TYR A 220 28.57 -22.03 27.23
N ASN A 221 29.72 -22.72 27.22
CA ASN A 221 30.38 -23.24 28.42
C ASN A 221 29.45 -24.04 29.35
N GLY A 222 28.56 -24.85 28.77
CA GLY A 222 27.61 -25.68 29.51
C GLY A 222 26.40 -24.93 30.10
N LYS A 223 26.22 -23.64 29.76
CA LYS A 223 25.09 -22.81 30.18
C LYS A 223 24.34 -22.28 28.97
N THR A 224 23.01 -22.16 29.09
CA THR A 224 22.22 -21.48 28.07
C THR A 224 22.49 -19.98 28.14
N GLU A 225 22.96 -19.41 27.03
CA GLU A 225 23.17 -17.98 26.82
C GLU A 225 22.38 -17.53 25.59
N CYS A 226 22.27 -16.22 25.41
CA CYS A 226 21.61 -15.63 24.25
C CYS A 226 22.65 -14.97 23.35
N ILE A 227 22.45 -15.06 22.03
CA ILE A 227 23.29 -14.44 21.01
C ILE A 227 22.45 -13.69 19.98
N LEU A 228 22.93 -12.54 19.49
CA LEU A 228 22.33 -11.82 18.36
C LEU A 228 22.31 -12.71 17.10
N ALA A 229 21.19 -12.70 16.38
CA ALA A 229 21.11 -13.34 15.07
C ALA A 229 22.13 -12.71 14.11
N GLY A 230 22.81 -13.54 13.32
CA GLY A 230 23.93 -13.09 12.46
C GLY A 230 25.33 -13.39 13.02
N TYR A 231 25.41 -14.01 14.20
CA TYR A 231 26.63 -14.64 14.72
C TYR A 231 26.46 -16.16 14.84
N ASN A 232 27.57 -16.88 14.70
CA ASN A 232 27.66 -18.32 14.94
C ASN A 232 27.71 -18.61 16.45
N ASP A 233 27.39 -19.85 16.86
CA ASP A 233 27.31 -20.24 18.28
C ASP A 233 28.61 -20.02 19.06
N ASN A 234 29.75 -20.19 18.39
CA ASN A 234 31.08 -19.97 18.97
C ASN A 234 31.52 -18.49 19.02
N GLU A 235 30.67 -17.56 18.55
CA GLU A 235 30.97 -16.14 18.42
C GLU A 235 30.27 -15.27 19.47
N LEU A 236 29.86 -15.84 20.61
CA LEU A 236 29.21 -15.07 21.69
C LEU A 236 30.04 -13.85 22.10
N ASN A 237 31.34 -14.01 22.37
CA ASN A 237 32.20 -12.89 22.74
C ASN A 237 32.32 -11.85 21.63
N LEU A 238 32.39 -12.31 20.37
CA LEU A 238 32.42 -11.41 19.22
C LEU A 238 31.13 -10.60 19.11
N SER A 239 29.98 -11.20 19.40
CA SER A 239 28.69 -10.49 19.37
C SER A 239 28.65 -9.30 20.33
N ILE A 240 29.38 -9.36 21.44
CA ILE A 240 29.51 -8.29 22.45
C ILE A 240 30.51 -7.22 22.00
N THR A 241 31.65 -7.62 21.44
CA THR A 241 32.76 -6.69 21.16
C THR A 241 32.74 -6.09 19.76
N ASP A 242 32.03 -6.69 18.82
CA ASP A 242 31.94 -6.22 17.43
C ASP A 242 31.30 -4.82 17.38
N SER A 243 32.00 -3.87 16.77
CA SER A 243 31.53 -2.50 16.58
C SER A 243 30.40 -2.41 15.55
N ASN A 244 30.28 -3.40 14.65
CA ASN A 244 29.22 -3.49 13.66
C ASN A 244 28.03 -4.33 14.12
N ARG A 245 27.98 -4.74 15.39
CA ARG A 245 26.87 -5.53 15.94
C ARG A 245 25.51 -4.83 15.75
N GLY A 246 25.49 -3.51 15.62
CA GLY A 246 24.28 -2.74 15.30
C GLY A 246 23.57 -3.20 14.02
N ASN A 247 24.33 -3.64 13.01
CA ASN A 247 23.79 -4.14 11.74
C ASN A 247 23.43 -5.64 11.79
N LYS A 248 23.69 -6.30 12.92
CA LYS A 248 23.41 -7.70 13.18
C LYS A 248 22.35 -7.77 14.29
N GLY A 249 21.58 -8.86 14.34
CA GLY A 249 20.57 -9.03 15.38
C GLY A 249 19.34 -8.13 15.23
N TRP A 250 19.03 -7.66 14.03
CA TRP A 250 17.79 -6.94 13.72
C TRP A 250 17.14 -7.48 12.46
N ASN A 251 15.81 -7.56 12.46
CA ASN A 251 15.00 -7.88 11.29
C ASN A 251 15.37 -9.20 10.55
N TYR A 252 16.01 -10.18 11.21
CA TYR A 252 16.41 -11.43 10.57
C TYR A 252 15.22 -12.38 10.36
N LEU A 253 14.96 -12.78 9.11
CA LEU A 253 13.91 -13.77 8.82
C LEU A 253 14.11 -15.08 9.61
N GLY A 254 13.03 -15.63 10.15
CA GLY A 254 13.02 -16.81 11.01
C GLY A 254 13.12 -16.53 12.51
N TYR A 255 13.28 -15.26 12.92
CA TYR A 255 13.35 -14.83 14.32
C TYR A 255 12.20 -13.89 14.71
N GLU A 256 11.13 -13.85 13.92
CA GLU A 256 10.01 -12.92 14.08
C GLU A 256 9.21 -13.17 15.37
N TYR A 257 9.20 -14.42 15.85
CA TYR A 257 8.52 -14.82 17.07
C TYR A 257 9.39 -14.60 18.30
N ARG A 258 8.76 -14.23 19.41
CA ARG A 258 9.40 -14.12 20.72
C ARG A 258 10.02 -15.45 21.14
N ASP A 259 11.32 -15.43 21.45
CA ASP A 259 11.98 -16.53 22.14
C ASP A 259 11.67 -16.46 23.64
N THR A 260 11.34 -17.59 24.27
CA THR A 260 10.98 -17.62 25.69
C THR A 260 12.16 -17.35 26.63
N THR A 261 13.39 -17.54 26.15
CA THR A 261 14.63 -17.39 26.93
C THR A 261 15.29 -16.04 26.67
N CYS A 262 15.31 -15.59 25.42
CA CYS A 262 16.07 -14.42 24.99
C CYS A 262 15.18 -13.22 24.59
N GLY A 263 13.88 -13.44 24.40
CA GLY A 263 12.95 -12.40 23.97
C GLY A 263 13.02 -12.16 22.46
N GLY A 264 13.02 -10.89 22.04
CA GLY A 264 13.10 -10.51 20.63
C GLY A 264 11.80 -10.71 19.86
N GLY A 265 11.87 -10.52 18.55
CA GLY A 265 10.72 -10.61 17.67
C GLY A 265 9.64 -9.56 17.95
N TYR A 266 8.42 -9.87 17.54
CA TYR A 266 7.25 -9.03 17.73
C TYR A 266 5.98 -9.89 17.86
N ASP A 267 4.95 -9.31 18.47
CA ASP A 267 3.63 -9.94 18.55
C ASP A 267 2.85 -9.71 17.24
N HIS A 268 2.78 -10.77 16.42
CA HIS A 268 2.09 -10.78 15.13
C HIS A 268 0.59 -10.44 15.20
N THR A 269 -0.03 -10.51 16.38
CA THR A 269 -1.45 -10.15 16.54
C THR A 269 -1.67 -8.65 16.66
N VAL A 270 -0.62 -7.89 17.01
CA VAL A 270 -0.71 -6.45 17.30
C VAL A 270 0.25 -5.60 16.46
N PHE A 271 1.27 -6.20 15.84
CA PHE A 271 2.37 -5.48 15.19
C PHE A 271 2.66 -6.01 13.79
N ASP A 272 2.82 -5.06 12.85
CA ASP A 272 3.31 -5.27 11.50
C ASP A 272 4.73 -4.69 11.38
N PRO A 273 5.73 -5.47 10.95
CA PRO A 273 7.13 -5.05 10.94
C PRO A 273 7.44 -3.92 9.94
N GLN A 274 6.53 -3.62 9.00
CA GLN A 274 6.71 -2.54 8.05
C GLN A 274 5.96 -1.27 8.49
N ASN A 275 4.80 -1.43 9.10
CA ASN A 275 3.83 -0.35 9.32
C ASN A 275 3.57 -0.01 10.79
N GLY A 276 4.01 -0.84 11.74
CA GLY A 276 3.84 -0.61 13.18
C GLY A 276 2.61 -1.29 13.76
N PHE A 277 2.02 -0.72 14.80
CA PHE A 277 0.93 -1.37 15.53
C PHE A 277 -0.39 -1.28 14.77
N TYR A 278 -1.16 -2.37 14.72
CA TYR A 278 -2.51 -2.36 14.13
C TYR A 278 -3.43 -1.40 14.90
N ALA A 279 -4.02 -0.44 14.19
CA ALA A 279 -4.87 0.59 14.80
C ALA A 279 -6.24 0.06 15.27
N SER A 280 -6.60 -1.16 14.88
CA SER A 280 -7.83 -1.87 15.24
C SER A 280 -7.76 -2.60 16.58
N ILE A 281 -6.56 -2.82 17.12
CA ILE A 281 -6.33 -3.64 18.32
C ILE A 281 -6.56 -2.84 19.61
N ASN A 282 -6.98 -3.52 20.68
CA ASN A 282 -7.08 -2.97 22.02
C ASN A 282 -6.20 -3.77 23.01
N PRO A 283 -5.52 -3.11 23.96
CA PRO A 283 -5.40 -1.65 24.08
C PRO A 283 -4.70 -1.04 22.87
N LYS A 284 -5.05 0.20 22.52
CA LYS A 284 -4.44 0.91 21.38
C LYS A 284 -3.08 1.46 21.80
N PHE A 285 -2.09 1.30 20.92
CA PHE A 285 -0.81 1.98 21.07
C PHE A 285 -1.01 3.51 20.96
N PRO A 286 -0.30 4.33 21.74
CA PRO A 286 0.53 3.93 22.88
C PRO A 286 -0.26 3.84 24.20
N THR A 287 0.20 2.94 25.08
CA THR A 287 -0.22 2.91 26.50
C THR A 287 0.83 3.52 27.43
N THR A 288 2.05 3.71 26.92
CA THR A 288 3.19 4.32 27.59
C THR A 288 3.61 5.61 26.88
N GLY A 289 4.44 6.44 27.49
CA GLY A 289 4.91 7.65 26.81
C GLY A 289 6.02 8.40 27.51
N PHE A 290 6.52 9.42 26.80
CA PHE A 290 7.47 10.41 27.27
C PHE A 290 7.29 11.68 26.44
N ALA A 291 7.74 12.82 26.96
CA ALA A 291 7.70 14.07 26.22
C ALA A 291 8.62 13.99 24.98
N GLY A 292 8.10 14.41 23.83
CA GLY A 292 8.78 14.29 22.53
C GLY A 292 8.60 12.94 21.84
N ALA A 293 7.83 12.01 22.41
CA ALA A 293 7.46 10.79 21.73
C ALA A 293 6.57 11.11 20.51
N LYS A 294 6.79 10.39 19.40
CA LYS A 294 6.12 10.64 18.11
C LYS A 294 5.74 9.33 17.43
N PHE A 295 4.57 9.30 16.82
CA PHE A 295 4.15 8.22 15.93
C PHE A 295 3.28 8.73 14.78
N GLN A 296 3.22 8.00 13.68
CA GLN A 296 2.38 8.34 12.54
C GLN A 296 1.15 7.43 12.44
N LEU A 297 -0.04 8.01 12.30
CA LEU A 297 -1.22 7.25 11.89
C LEU A 297 -1.14 6.95 10.40
N ILE A 298 -1.11 5.68 10.03
CA ILE A 298 -1.08 5.22 8.64
C ILE A 298 -2.51 4.95 8.18
N MET A 299 -2.93 5.65 7.14
CA MET A 299 -4.29 5.56 6.58
C MET A 299 -4.35 4.60 5.40
N THR A 300 -5.57 4.26 4.99
CA THR A 300 -5.83 3.82 3.63
C THR A 300 -5.63 4.98 2.64
N GLY A 301 -4.94 4.73 1.52
CA GLY A 301 -4.62 5.76 0.53
C GLY A 301 -3.45 6.64 0.92
N ALA A 302 -3.42 7.87 0.42
CA ALA A 302 -2.40 8.86 0.75
C ALA A 302 -2.76 9.63 2.02
N GLN A 303 -1.76 9.91 2.86
CA GLN A 303 -1.94 10.74 4.06
C GLN A 303 -2.52 12.13 3.73
N THR A 304 -2.18 12.65 2.55
CA THR A 304 -2.64 13.96 2.07
C THR A 304 -4.14 14.02 1.76
N ASP A 305 -4.81 12.87 1.65
CA ASP A 305 -6.27 12.84 1.43
C ASP A 305 -7.08 13.09 2.71
N TRP A 306 -6.39 13.24 3.85
CA TRP A 306 -6.99 13.34 5.17
C TRP A 306 -6.69 14.69 5.81
N ASP A 307 -7.67 15.19 6.56
CA ASP A 307 -7.51 16.29 7.51
C ASP A 307 -7.43 15.72 8.93
N PHE A 308 -6.27 15.88 9.56
CA PHE A 308 -6.02 15.43 10.92
C PHE A 308 -6.27 16.53 11.94
N SER A 309 -6.89 16.18 13.07
CA SER A 309 -7.11 17.12 14.18
C SER A 309 -7.18 16.38 15.50
N VAL A 310 -6.93 17.07 16.61
CA VAL A 310 -7.16 16.54 17.96
C VAL A 310 -8.55 16.96 18.42
N ASN A 311 -9.39 15.99 18.80
CA ASN A 311 -10.76 16.22 19.25
C ASN A 311 -10.89 16.21 20.77
N SER A 312 -10.16 15.32 21.45
CA SER A 312 -10.01 15.31 22.91
C SER A 312 -8.53 15.41 23.21
N ASN A 313 -8.13 16.51 23.87
CA ASN A 313 -6.73 16.82 24.18
C ASN A 313 -6.57 17.29 25.62
N PRO A 314 -6.64 16.37 26.61
CA PRO A 314 -6.50 16.77 27.99
C PRO A 314 -5.18 17.52 28.20
N LEU A 315 -5.24 18.69 28.86
CA LEU A 315 -4.07 19.56 29.14
C LEU A 315 -3.32 20.09 27.89
N GLY A 316 -3.86 19.93 26.68
CA GLY A 316 -3.12 20.30 25.47
C GLY A 316 -1.88 19.42 25.24
N SER A 317 -1.88 18.20 25.80
CA SER A 317 -0.70 17.33 25.88
C SER A 317 -0.26 16.73 24.54
N VAL A 318 -1.11 16.77 23.51
CA VAL A 318 -0.87 16.14 22.21
C VAL A 318 -1.11 17.11 21.06
N THR A 319 -0.30 17.01 20.01
CA THR A 319 -0.55 17.68 18.72
C THR A 319 -0.52 16.66 17.58
N VAL A 320 -1.13 17.00 16.45
CA VAL A 320 -1.07 16.20 15.22
C VAL A 320 -0.78 17.10 14.03
N ASP A 321 0.10 16.68 13.14
CA ASP A 321 0.45 17.42 11.92
C ASP A 321 -0.38 16.97 10.70
N PRO A 322 -0.32 17.71 9.56
CA PRO A 322 -1.08 17.36 8.35
C PRO A 322 -0.74 16.00 7.73
N ASN A 323 0.39 15.38 8.09
CA ASN A 323 0.79 14.06 7.61
C ASN A 323 0.33 12.93 8.56
N GLY A 324 -0.40 13.26 9.61
CA GLY A 324 -0.88 12.32 10.62
C GLY A 324 0.18 11.93 11.63
N ASN A 325 1.27 12.69 11.77
CA ASN A 325 2.20 12.47 12.89
C ASN A 325 1.62 13.08 14.16
N VAL A 326 1.52 12.25 15.19
CA VAL A 326 1.05 12.58 16.53
C VAL A 326 2.26 12.75 17.44
N TYR A 327 2.30 13.87 18.17
CA TYR A 327 3.39 14.24 19.08
C TYR A 327 2.86 14.30 20.51
N LEU A 328 3.55 13.64 21.44
CA LEU A 328 3.26 13.73 22.88
C LEU A 328 4.13 14.85 23.48
N ASN A 329 3.54 16.02 23.71
CA ASN A 329 4.24 17.19 24.24
C ASN A 329 4.43 17.12 25.76
N SER A 330 3.46 16.53 26.46
CA SER A 330 3.46 16.32 27.91
C SER A 330 2.58 15.12 28.27
N LYS A 331 2.58 14.72 29.55
CA LYS A 331 1.77 13.60 30.04
C LYS A 331 0.27 13.94 29.98
N PRO A 332 -0.55 13.24 29.19
CA PRO A 332 -2.01 13.38 29.27
C PRO A 332 -2.51 12.85 30.62
N ASN A 333 -3.65 13.33 31.11
CA ASN A 333 -4.31 12.79 32.31
C ASN A 333 -5.47 11.83 31.98
N GLY A 334 -5.58 11.41 30.71
CA GLY A 334 -6.63 10.52 30.24
C GLY A 334 -6.55 10.26 28.74
N THR A 335 -7.64 9.73 28.19
CA THR A 335 -7.73 9.36 26.77
C THR A 335 -7.63 10.57 25.84
N VAL A 336 -6.74 10.45 24.85
CA VAL A 336 -6.57 11.38 23.73
C VAL A 336 -7.31 10.85 22.52
N THR A 337 -7.94 11.74 21.77
CA THR A 337 -8.69 11.39 20.55
C THR A 337 -8.19 12.18 19.35
N ILE A 338 -7.69 11.49 18.33
CA ILE A 338 -7.34 12.05 17.01
C ILE A 338 -8.47 11.75 16.03
N LEU A 339 -8.84 12.73 15.22
CA LEU A 339 -9.75 12.58 14.10
C LEU A 339 -8.99 12.65 12.78
N ALA A 340 -9.39 11.81 11.82
CA ALA A 340 -8.99 11.89 10.43
C ALA A 340 -10.26 12.01 9.56
N LYS A 341 -10.44 13.15 8.89
CA LYS A 341 -11.59 13.41 8.00
C LYS A 341 -11.15 13.27 6.55
N PHE A 342 -11.90 12.53 5.73
CA PHE A 342 -11.55 12.36 4.33
C PHE A 342 -11.94 13.60 3.51
N LYS A 343 -11.00 14.20 2.79
CA LYS A 343 -11.22 15.47 2.08
C LYS A 343 -12.25 15.37 0.97
N GLN A 344 -12.31 14.24 0.27
CA GLN A 344 -13.24 14.03 -0.86
C GLN A 344 -14.65 13.69 -0.39
N ASN A 345 -14.83 13.24 0.85
CA ASN A 345 -16.14 13.00 1.43
C ASN A 345 -16.10 13.24 2.95
N LEU A 346 -16.56 14.42 3.36
CA LEU A 346 -16.55 14.88 4.75
C LEU A 346 -17.44 14.05 5.69
N SER A 347 -18.31 13.18 5.16
CA SER A 347 -19.07 12.23 5.98
C SER A 347 -18.22 11.05 6.48
N ILE A 348 -17.04 10.83 5.89
CA ILE A 348 -16.10 9.78 6.29
C ILE A 348 -15.14 10.34 7.32
N ILE A 349 -15.33 9.93 8.57
CA ILE A 349 -14.53 10.36 9.72
C ILE A 349 -14.05 9.11 10.46
N HIS A 350 -12.75 9.02 10.67
CA HIS A 350 -12.15 7.99 11.50
C HIS A 350 -11.60 8.58 12.80
N THR A 351 -11.63 7.77 13.85
CA THR A 351 -11.23 8.18 15.20
C THR A 351 -10.17 7.24 15.77
N TYR A 352 -9.10 7.80 16.33
CA TYR A 352 -8.07 7.07 17.04
C TYR A 352 -8.02 7.51 18.50
N ASN A 353 -8.36 6.59 19.41
CA ASN A 353 -8.38 6.82 20.85
C ASN A 353 -7.23 6.07 21.51
N PHE A 354 -6.38 6.74 22.27
CA PHE A 354 -5.28 6.10 23.00
C PHE A 354 -5.09 6.73 24.37
N ASN A 355 -4.40 6.03 25.28
CA ASN A 355 -4.20 6.51 26.65
C ASN A 355 -2.79 6.15 27.15
N PRO A 356 -1.80 7.07 27.04
CA PRO A 356 -0.42 6.81 27.40
C PRO A 356 -0.12 7.05 28.89
N THR A 357 -1.10 6.85 29.78
CA THR A 357 -0.95 7.14 31.22
C THR A 357 -0.37 5.99 32.03
N LYS A 358 -0.25 4.78 31.47
CA LYS A 358 0.15 3.61 32.25
C LYS A 358 1.57 3.75 32.78
N ILE A 359 2.51 4.06 31.89
CA ILE A 359 3.92 4.33 32.22
C ILE A 359 4.30 5.61 31.49
N TRP A 360 4.66 6.63 32.25
CA TRP A 360 5.18 7.88 31.70
C TRP A 360 6.57 8.13 32.27
N VAL A 361 7.54 8.37 31.39
CA VAL A 361 8.92 8.61 31.81
C VAL A 361 9.46 9.95 31.35
N ILE A 362 10.44 10.43 32.11
CA ILE A 362 11.15 11.69 31.91
C ILE A 362 12.64 11.35 31.83
N PRO A 363 13.21 11.23 30.61
CA PRO A 363 14.64 11.08 30.45
C PRO A 363 15.37 12.40 30.78
N ASN A 364 16.53 12.32 31.45
CA ASN A 364 17.29 13.49 31.93
C ASN A 364 18.52 13.83 31.07
N GLY A 365 18.50 13.50 29.79
CA GLY A 365 19.55 13.86 28.84
C GLY A 365 20.89 13.15 29.06
N ASN A 366 21.95 13.77 28.53
CA ASN A 366 23.27 13.14 28.39
C ASN A 366 24.07 13.01 29.70
N THR A 367 23.62 13.59 30.81
CA THR A 367 24.35 13.51 32.06
C THR A 367 24.14 12.16 32.73
N SER A 368 25.25 11.55 33.15
CA SER A 368 25.25 10.31 33.93
C SER A 368 25.36 10.61 35.42
N TYR A 369 24.67 9.81 36.23
CA TYR A 369 24.52 9.98 37.66
C TYR A 369 24.77 8.64 38.37
N THR A 370 25.25 8.69 39.62
CA THR A 370 25.20 7.52 40.49
C THR A 370 23.75 7.20 40.84
N TYR A 371 23.48 5.99 41.31
CA TYR A 371 22.13 5.61 41.70
C TYR A 371 21.52 6.56 42.75
N THR A 372 22.29 6.94 43.77
CA THR A 372 21.84 7.89 44.82
C THR A 372 21.53 9.27 44.24
N GLN A 373 22.33 9.75 43.28
CA GLN A 373 22.06 11.01 42.60
C GLN A 373 20.80 10.92 41.73
N ALA A 374 20.58 9.80 41.04
CA ALA A 374 19.38 9.54 40.26
C ALA A 374 18.12 9.52 41.15
N VAL A 375 18.17 8.86 42.31
CA VAL A 375 17.08 8.84 43.30
C VAL A 375 16.75 10.26 43.75
N ASN A 376 17.75 11.08 44.07
CA ASN A 376 17.54 12.47 44.45
C ASN A 376 16.93 13.29 43.29
N LEU A 377 17.44 13.11 42.06
CA LEU A 377 16.94 13.79 40.87
C LEU A 377 15.48 13.44 40.57
N CYS A 378 15.09 12.18 40.78
CA CYS A 378 13.71 11.71 40.58
C CYS A 378 12.80 11.94 41.79
N ASN A 379 13.27 12.61 42.85
CA ASN A 379 12.52 12.85 44.08
C ASN A 379 12.06 11.56 44.79
N GLY A 380 12.91 10.53 44.79
CA GLY A 380 12.69 9.27 45.50
C GLY A 380 12.85 8.03 44.63
N GLU A 381 13.18 6.91 45.28
CA GLU A 381 13.41 5.62 44.61
C GLU A 381 12.15 5.07 43.94
N ALA A 382 10.97 5.36 44.50
CA ALA A 382 9.68 4.99 43.91
C ALA A 382 9.45 5.62 42.53
N ASN A 383 10.18 6.70 42.18
CA ASN A 383 10.10 7.37 40.88
C ASN A 383 11.22 6.92 39.92
N ILE A 384 12.04 5.95 40.28
CA ILE A 384 12.92 5.26 39.34
C ILE A 384 12.10 4.13 38.70
N PRO A 385 12.11 3.96 37.36
CA PRO A 385 11.43 2.84 36.71
C PRO A 385 11.99 1.48 37.14
N THR A 386 11.12 0.49 37.23
CA THR A 386 11.50 -0.93 37.33
C THR A 386 11.89 -1.48 35.95
N ARG A 387 12.52 -2.67 35.91
CA ARG A 387 12.76 -3.40 34.65
C ARG A 387 11.45 -3.64 33.89
N ALA A 388 10.42 -4.13 34.57
CA ALA A 388 9.14 -4.47 33.98
C ALA A 388 8.32 -3.26 33.48
N GLU A 389 8.56 -2.05 34.01
CA GLU A 389 7.97 -0.82 33.47
C GLU A 389 8.66 -0.40 32.16
N MET A 390 9.94 -0.71 32.00
CA MET A 390 10.74 -0.26 30.86
C MET A 390 10.75 -1.26 29.71
N THR A 391 10.79 -2.56 29.99
CA THR A 391 10.94 -3.61 28.97
C THR A 391 10.14 -4.86 29.31
N ASN A 392 9.84 -5.67 28.29
CA ASN A 392 9.28 -7.03 28.42
C ASN A 392 10.29 -8.14 28.12
N SER A 393 11.59 -7.84 28.15
CA SER A 393 12.63 -8.86 28.05
C SER A 393 12.38 -9.99 29.08
N PRO A 394 12.69 -11.26 28.77
CA PRO A 394 12.54 -12.38 29.70
C PRO A 394 13.06 -12.15 31.13
N ASN A 395 14.11 -11.35 31.33
CA ASN A 395 14.64 -11.06 32.67
C ASN A 395 14.00 -9.83 33.34
N ALA A 396 12.98 -9.21 32.73
CA ALA A 396 12.30 -8.03 33.27
C ALA A 396 11.40 -8.29 34.49
N PRO A 397 10.68 -9.43 34.59
CA PRO A 397 9.81 -9.70 35.73
C PRO A 397 10.56 -9.68 37.07
N ALA A 398 9.91 -9.19 38.13
CA ALA A 398 10.47 -9.16 39.48
C ALA A 398 10.84 -10.55 40.02
N SER A 399 10.23 -11.61 39.49
CA SER A 399 10.56 -13.00 39.80
C SER A 399 11.93 -13.43 39.28
N TRP A 400 12.54 -12.68 38.36
CA TRP A 400 13.89 -12.95 37.88
C TRP A 400 14.92 -12.35 38.83
N THR A 401 15.60 -13.24 39.57
CA THR A 401 16.57 -12.88 40.62
C THR A 401 18.01 -13.24 40.28
N THR A 402 18.24 -13.95 39.17
CA THR A 402 19.58 -14.43 38.78
C THR A 402 20.30 -13.45 37.85
N TYR A 403 21.59 -13.70 37.59
CA TYR A 403 22.38 -12.87 36.67
C TYR A 403 21.79 -12.90 35.25
N PRO A 404 21.55 -11.74 34.61
CA PRO A 404 20.95 -11.65 33.28
C PRO A 404 21.76 -12.36 32.19
N LYS A 405 21.06 -12.77 31.14
CA LYS A 405 21.69 -13.32 29.92
C LYS A 405 22.39 -12.22 29.13
N THR A 406 23.42 -12.61 28.35
CA THR A 406 24.21 -11.67 27.53
C THR A 406 23.32 -10.80 26.63
N TRP A 407 22.33 -11.39 25.96
CA TRP A 407 21.42 -10.69 25.06
C TRP A 407 19.96 -11.00 25.44
N ASP A 408 19.36 -10.13 26.27
CA ASP A 408 17.99 -10.26 26.75
C ASP A 408 17.15 -9.08 26.26
N VAL A 409 16.33 -9.28 25.23
CA VAL A 409 15.81 -8.14 24.45
C VAL A 409 14.30 -8.06 24.47
N PHE A 410 13.75 -6.85 24.33
CA PHE A 410 12.31 -6.65 24.27
C PHE A 410 11.71 -7.34 23.04
N THR A 411 10.44 -7.71 23.16
CA THR A 411 9.56 -8.08 22.05
C THR A 411 8.65 -6.90 21.74
N ARG A 412 8.51 -6.52 20.46
CA ARG A 412 7.59 -5.42 20.08
C ARG A 412 6.15 -5.85 20.37
N THR A 413 5.48 -5.15 21.29
CA THR A 413 4.09 -5.39 21.66
C THR A 413 3.52 -4.16 22.37
N ILE A 414 2.22 -4.19 22.68
CA ILE A 414 1.52 -3.10 23.37
C ILE A 414 1.38 -3.47 24.85
N ASN A 415 1.48 -2.49 25.74
CA ASN A 415 1.11 -2.63 27.15
C ASN A 415 2.04 -3.52 28.00
N GLU A 416 3.22 -3.88 27.51
CA GLU A 416 4.22 -4.67 28.27
C GLU A 416 5.51 -3.92 28.60
N GLY A 417 5.53 -2.59 28.45
CA GLY A 417 6.69 -1.77 28.79
C GLY A 417 6.89 -0.64 27.80
N LEU A 418 7.71 0.33 28.18
CA LEU A 418 7.96 1.49 27.35
C LEU A 418 8.73 1.16 26.06
N LEU A 419 9.79 0.36 26.17
CA LEU A 419 10.66 0.01 25.04
C LEU A 419 10.00 -1.01 24.10
N SER A 420 9.12 -1.88 24.59
CA SER A 420 8.35 -2.78 23.73
C SER A 420 7.38 -2.03 22.82
N GLU A 421 6.86 -0.88 23.26
CA GLU A 421 6.01 0.02 22.46
C GLU A 421 6.84 0.95 21.56
N TRP A 422 7.81 1.66 22.11
CA TRP A 422 8.52 2.74 21.39
C TRP A 422 9.83 2.30 20.73
N GLY A 423 10.36 1.15 21.11
CA GLY A 423 11.55 0.55 20.52
C GLY A 423 12.79 1.22 21.08
N MET A 424 13.80 1.36 20.23
CA MET A 424 15.04 2.04 20.56
C MET A 424 14.80 3.55 20.83
N THR A 425 14.95 3.99 22.08
CA THR A 425 14.63 5.36 22.53
C THR A 425 15.88 6.22 22.71
N PHE A 426 16.51 6.60 21.60
CA PHE A 426 17.58 7.60 21.57
C PHE A 426 17.08 8.95 21.05
N LYS A 427 17.88 10.00 21.28
CA LYS A 427 17.61 11.34 20.72
C LYS A 427 17.45 11.30 19.20
N GLU A 428 18.20 10.47 18.50
CA GLU A 428 18.14 10.32 17.04
C GLU A 428 16.78 9.78 16.56
N ASN A 429 16.21 8.83 17.30
CA ASN A 429 14.89 8.25 17.00
C ASN A 429 13.75 9.13 17.51
N TYR A 430 13.99 9.97 18.51
CA TYR A 430 13.01 10.87 19.12
C TYR A 430 13.64 12.25 19.38
N PRO A 431 13.85 13.08 18.34
CA PRO A 431 14.64 14.32 18.44
C PRO A 431 14.05 15.37 19.36
N ASP A 432 12.74 15.35 19.59
CA ASP A 432 12.04 16.30 20.46
C ASP A 432 12.03 15.87 21.93
N SER A 433 12.59 14.69 22.24
CA SER A 433 12.65 14.15 23.61
C SER A 433 13.94 14.54 24.33
N ASN A 434 14.02 14.27 25.63
CA ASN A 434 15.26 14.41 26.40
C ASN A 434 16.04 13.09 26.54
N TRP A 435 15.82 12.13 25.64
CA TRP A 435 16.67 10.94 25.59
C TRP A 435 18.13 11.32 25.29
N PRO A 436 19.11 10.56 25.82
CA PRO A 436 20.52 10.77 25.48
C PRO A 436 20.80 10.54 23.99
N ASN A 437 21.88 11.15 23.50
CA ASN A 437 22.43 10.88 22.17
C ASN A 437 23.14 9.52 22.16
N GLY A 438 23.16 8.88 21.00
CA GLY A 438 24.06 7.75 20.73
C GLY A 438 23.37 6.39 20.63
N TYR A 439 24.02 5.49 19.90
CA TYR A 439 23.49 4.16 19.54
C TYR A 439 23.92 3.02 20.48
N SER A 440 24.93 3.23 21.33
CA SER A 440 25.50 2.16 22.18
C SER A 440 25.93 2.70 23.53
N GLY A 441 25.55 1.99 24.60
CA GLY A 441 26.01 2.30 25.97
C GLY A 441 25.08 3.22 26.76
N THR A 442 23.90 3.55 26.23
CA THR A 442 22.89 4.33 26.95
C THR A 442 22.12 3.44 27.91
N TRP A 443 22.72 3.20 29.06
CA TRP A 443 22.13 2.47 30.18
C TRP A 443 21.49 3.43 31.16
N PHE A 444 20.39 3.01 31.78
CA PHE A 444 19.74 3.75 32.85
C PHE A 444 19.41 2.86 34.04
N HIS A 445 19.42 3.47 35.22
CA HIS A 445 19.17 2.78 36.49
C HIS A 445 17.76 2.19 36.56
N SER A 446 17.64 0.96 37.08
CA SER A 446 16.39 0.40 37.58
C SER A 446 16.27 0.58 39.09
N SER A 447 15.04 0.69 39.61
CA SER A 447 14.79 0.55 41.05
C SER A 447 14.99 -0.87 41.57
N ASP A 448 15.10 -1.87 40.69
CA ASP A 448 15.22 -3.27 41.10
C ASP A 448 16.63 -3.60 41.62
N ILE A 449 16.68 -4.18 42.83
CA ILE A 449 17.91 -4.66 43.45
C ILE A 449 18.29 -6.03 42.85
N PHE A 450 19.59 -6.27 42.66
CA PHE A 450 20.08 -7.59 42.32
C PHE A 450 20.32 -8.42 43.61
N PRO A 451 19.46 -9.39 43.94
CA PRO A 451 19.50 -10.05 45.25
C PRO A 451 20.73 -10.96 45.41
N ASP A 452 21.22 -11.53 44.31
CA ASP A 452 22.35 -12.45 44.30
C ASP A 452 23.70 -11.72 44.28
N ALA A 453 23.72 -10.39 44.49
CA ALA A 453 24.94 -9.56 44.52
C ALA A 453 26.07 -10.15 45.38
N TYR A 454 25.73 -10.81 46.49
CA TYR A 454 26.69 -11.44 47.41
C TYR A 454 27.47 -12.62 46.79
N LEU A 455 26.95 -13.23 45.72
CA LEU A 455 27.62 -14.33 45.01
C LEU A 455 28.69 -13.83 44.03
N TYR A 456 28.75 -12.52 43.77
CA TYR A 456 29.61 -11.93 42.75
C TYR A 456 30.53 -10.87 43.36
N PRO A 457 31.83 -11.20 43.58
CA PRO A 457 32.79 -10.25 44.13
C PRO A 457 32.85 -8.94 43.33
N GLY A 458 32.65 -7.82 44.02
CA GLY A 458 32.67 -6.49 43.41
C GLY A 458 31.32 -6.01 42.89
N LEU A 459 30.25 -6.80 43.02
CA LEU A 459 28.87 -6.43 42.74
C LEU A 459 28.03 -6.26 44.02
N GLN A 460 28.65 -6.05 45.18
CA GLN A 460 27.91 -5.76 46.40
C GLN A 460 27.01 -4.52 46.20
N ASP A 461 25.76 -4.61 46.65
CA ASP A 461 24.73 -3.56 46.51
C ASP A 461 24.42 -3.13 45.06
N SER A 462 24.71 -4.00 44.10
CA SER A 462 24.40 -3.76 42.69
C SER A 462 22.91 -3.78 42.40
N ARG A 463 22.55 -3.06 41.35
CA ARG A 463 21.18 -2.96 40.86
C ARG A 463 21.13 -3.37 39.41
N TYR A 464 19.93 -3.67 38.96
CA TYR A 464 19.71 -3.84 37.54
C TYR A 464 19.75 -2.48 36.83
N ALA A 465 20.19 -2.49 35.58
CA ALA A 465 20.07 -1.39 34.65
C ALA A 465 19.42 -1.89 33.37
N ILE A 466 18.80 -0.99 32.62
CA ILE A 466 18.19 -1.29 31.33
C ILE A 466 18.82 -0.39 30.26
N ASP A 467 19.07 -0.91 29.06
CA ASP A 467 19.54 -0.10 27.94
C ASP A 467 18.39 0.50 27.13
N ALA A 468 18.66 1.62 26.45
CA ALA A 468 17.70 2.24 25.53
C ALA A 468 17.76 1.64 24.10
N TRP A 469 18.61 0.63 23.87
CA TRP A 469 18.86 0.07 22.54
C TRP A 469 17.88 -1.04 22.20
N ILE A 470 17.89 -2.10 23.00
CA ILE A 470 17.12 -3.34 22.84
C ILE A 470 16.38 -3.72 24.12
N GLY A 471 16.38 -2.83 25.13
CA GLY A 471 15.82 -3.12 26.45
C GLY A 471 16.63 -4.19 27.17
N GLN A 472 17.94 -4.27 26.90
CA GLN A 472 18.81 -5.22 27.56
C GLN A 472 18.86 -4.95 29.06
N ILE A 473 18.89 -6.01 29.87
CA ILE A 473 19.05 -5.91 31.32
C ILE A 473 20.45 -6.38 31.72
N GLU A 474 21.14 -5.57 32.51
CA GLU A 474 22.45 -5.91 33.10
C GLU A 474 22.49 -5.55 34.58
N VAL A 475 23.53 -6.02 35.28
CA VAL A 475 23.80 -5.69 36.68
C VAL A 475 24.95 -4.72 36.75
N TRP A 476 24.73 -3.57 37.39
CA TRP A 476 25.71 -2.50 37.53
C TRP A 476 25.96 -2.18 39.00
N LYS A 477 27.21 -1.84 39.33
CA LYS A 477 27.61 -1.51 40.70
C LYS A 477 26.96 -0.20 41.13
N GLN A 478 26.68 -0.05 42.42
CA GLN A 478 25.99 1.12 42.98
C GLN A 478 26.66 2.48 42.64
N GLY A 479 27.99 2.49 42.50
CA GLY A 479 28.78 3.68 42.19
C GLY A 479 28.89 4.02 40.69
N GLU A 480 28.37 3.18 39.80
CA GLU A 480 28.46 3.40 38.36
C GLU A 480 27.61 4.57 37.91
N LEU A 481 28.15 5.33 36.96
CA LEU A 481 27.49 6.50 36.39
C LEU A 481 26.68 6.10 35.16
N LEU A 482 25.36 6.05 35.31
CA LEU A 482 24.42 5.73 34.23
C LEU A 482 23.48 6.93 33.96
N HIS A 483 22.82 6.93 32.80
CA HIS A 483 21.78 7.93 32.53
C HIS A 483 20.60 7.74 33.50
N THR A 484 19.83 8.81 33.69
CA THR A 484 18.67 8.78 34.59
C THR A 484 17.36 8.99 33.84
N VAL A 485 16.43 8.08 34.08
CA VAL A 485 15.05 8.16 33.64
C VAL A 485 14.18 8.18 34.88
N CYS A 486 13.32 9.18 35.03
CA CYS A 486 12.37 9.28 36.13
C CYS A 486 10.97 8.89 35.66
N LYS A 487 10.12 8.44 36.57
CA LYS A 487 8.67 8.36 36.35
C LYS A 487 8.06 9.75 36.53
N GLY A 488 7.16 10.11 35.63
CA GLY A 488 6.45 11.40 35.63
C GLY A 488 4.95 11.26 35.71
#